data_AF-A0A4Q3U6P6-F1
#
_entry.id   AF-A0A4Q3U6P6-F1
#
_cell.length_a   1.000
_cell.length_b   1.000
_cell.length_c   1.000
_cell.angle_alpha   90.00
_cell.angle_beta   90.00
_cell.angle_gamma   90.00
#
_symmetry.space_group_name_H-M   'P 1'
#
loop_
_entity.id
_entity.type
_entity.pdbx_description
1 polymer ?
#
loop_
_entity_poly.entity_id
_entity_poly.type
_entity_poly.pdbx_seq_one_letter_code
_entity_poly.pdbx_strand_id
1 'polypeptide(L)' 'MTYDVILPAGGRVDPVLAAEAGTDVKALFRFGEETILARTVRVLRESGLAGRMVLPPGVPSWCCPSAGPLPTSLS' A
#
# COMPACT_ATOMS: atom_id res chain seq x y z
N MET A 1 -19.88 -15.66 -8.04
CA MET A 1 -19.57 -15.45 -6.62
C MET A 1 -18.64 -14.26 -6.53
N THR A 2 -18.91 -13.29 -5.66
CA THR A 2 -18.07 -12.10 -5.47
C THR A 2 -17.62 -12.01 -4.02
N TYR A 3 -16.44 -11.43 -3.79
CA TYR A 3 -15.86 -11.22 -2.47
C TYR A 3 -15.87 -9.74 -2.11
N ASP A 4 -16.09 -9.45 -0.84
CA ASP A 4 -15.76 -8.15 -0.28
C ASP A 4 -14.25 -8.07 -0.07
N VAL A 5 -13.66 -6.98 -0.55
CA VAL A 5 -12.21 -6.79 -0.53
C VAL A 5 -11.86 -5.63 0.39
N ILE A 6 -10.95 -5.88 1.33
CA ILE A 6 -10.34 -4.85 2.16
C ILE A 6 -8.95 -4.57 1.58
N LEU A 7 -8.71 -3.31 1.19
CA LEU A 7 -7.45 -2.88 0.59
C LEU A 7 -6.67 -2.02 1.60
N PRO A 8 -5.78 -2.59 2.42
CA PRO A 8 -4.96 -1.81 3.35
C PRO A 8 -4.01 -0.90 2.58
N ALA A 9 -4.41 0.36 2.40
CA ALA A 9 -3.72 1.35 1.59
C ALA A 9 -3.22 2.56 2.38
N GLY A 10 -3.42 2.58 3.70
CA GLY A 10 -3.09 3.71 4.57
C GLY A 10 -1.69 3.65 5.20
N GLY A 11 -0.86 2.68 4.83
CA GLY A 11 0.51 2.57 5.33
C GLY A 11 1.41 3.67 4.78
N ARG A 12 2.23 4.25 5.65
CA ARG A 12 3.26 5.21 5.28
C ARG A 12 4.62 4.53 5.12
N VAL A 13 5.48 5.10 4.28
CA VAL A 13 6.88 4.69 4.13
C VAL A 13 7.80 5.63 4.92
N ASP A 14 9.06 5.25 5.09
CA ASP A 14 10.06 6.11 5.70
C ASP A 14 10.33 7.37 4.85
N PRO A 15 10.82 8.46 5.46
CA PRO A 15 11.02 9.72 4.75
C PRO A 15 12.02 9.67 3.59
N VAL A 16 13.01 8.77 3.63
CA VAL A 16 14.02 8.66 2.55
C VAL A 16 13.36 8.09 1.31
N LEU A 17 12.65 6.97 1.47
CA LEU A 17 11.89 6.37 0.38
C LEU A 17 10.74 7.27 -0.09
N ALA A 18 10.10 8.00 0.82
CA ALA A 18 9.05 8.97 0.49
C ALA A 18 9.56 10.09 -0.43
N ALA A 19 10.79 10.58 -0.18
CA ALA A 19 11.41 11.62 -1.00
C ALA A 19 11.70 11.12 -2.42
N GLU A 20 12.18 9.88 -2.55
CA GLU A 20 12.41 9.25 -3.85
C GLU A 20 11.10 8.95 -4.60
N ALA A 21 10.08 8.48 -3.90
CA ALA A 21 8.79 8.11 -4.48
C ALA A 21 7.84 9.30 -4.74
N GLY A 22 8.14 10.49 -4.21
CA GLY A 22 7.31 11.69 -4.32
C GLY A 22 6.01 11.64 -3.51
N THR A 23 5.84 10.65 -2.65
CA THR A 23 4.71 10.50 -1.74
C THR A 23 5.10 9.64 -0.55
N ASP A 24 4.57 9.95 0.62
CA ASP A 24 4.77 9.15 1.83
C ASP A 24 3.74 8.02 2.00
N VAL A 25 2.73 7.93 1.13
CA VAL A 25 1.70 6.88 1.14
C VAL A 25 2.08 5.76 0.18
N LYS A 26 2.39 4.58 0.72
CA LYS A 26 2.88 3.43 -0.07
C LYS A 26 1.97 3.08 -1.25
N ALA A 27 0.66 3.11 -1.04
CA ALA A 27 -0.32 2.74 -2.04
C ALA A 27 -0.39 3.71 -3.24
N LEU A 28 0.13 4.93 -3.07
CA LEU A 28 0.17 5.97 -4.11
C LEU A 28 1.48 5.96 -4.91
N PHE A 29 2.41 5.06 -4.62
CA PHE A 29 3.62 4.89 -5.42
C PHE A 29 3.25 4.60 -6.87
N ARG A 30 3.95 5.25 -7.80
CA ARG A 30 3.73 5.09 -9.24
C ARG A 30 4.60 3.98 -9.80
N PHE A 31 4.01 3.14 -10.64
CA PHE A 31 4.70 2.19 -11.51
C PHE A 31 4.23 2.44 -12.94
N GLY A 32 5.04 3.18 -13.70
CA GLY A 32 4.62 3.73 -15.00
C GLY A 32 3.56 4.81 -14.81
N GLU A 33 2.45 4.67 -15.53
CA GLU A 33 1.36 5.67 -15.56
C GLU A 33 0.32 5.51 -14.44
N GLU A 34 0.34 4.39 -13.71
CA GLU A 34 -0.63 4.07 -12.65
C GLU A 34 0.03 4.03 -11.28
N THR A 35 -0.74 4.33 -10.23
CA THR A 35 -0.33 4.01 -8.86
C THR A 35 -0.54 2.52 -8.57
N ILE A 36 0.13 1.98 -7.55
CA ILE A 36 -0.14 0.62 -7.06
C ILE A 36 -1.65 0.45 -6.79
N LEU A 37 -2.25 1.39 -6.05
CA LEU A 37 -3.67 1.32 -5.71
C LEU A 37 -4.58 1.33 -6.95
N ALA A 38 -4.32 2.22 -7.90
CA ALA A 38 -5.11 2.30 -9.13
C ALA A 38 -5.05 0.99 -9.92
N ARG A 39 -3.84 0.44 -10.10
CA ARG A 39 -3.62 -0.85 -10.76
C ARG A 39 -4.33 -1.98 -10.04
N THR A 40 -4.23 -2.05 -8.71
CA THR A 40 -4.89 -3.09 -7.89
C THR A 40 -6.40 -3.02 -8.03
N VAL A 41 -7.01 -1.83 -7.92
CA VAL A 41 -8.45 -1.66 -8.09
C VAL A 41 -8.90 -2.07 -9.50
N ARG A 42 -8.15 -1.68 -10.53
CA ARG A 42 -8.45 -2.05 -11.91
C ARG A 42 -8.46 -3.56 -12.11
N VAL A 43 -7.39 -4.26 -11.71
CA VAL A 43 -7.27 -5.72 -11.84
C VAL A 43 -8.37 -6.44 -11.05
N LEU A 44 -8.70 -5.99 -9.84
CA LEU A 44 -9.76 -6.57 -9.03
C LEU A 44 -11.14 -6.41 -9.68
N ARG A 45 -11.43 -5.24 -10.27
CA ARG A 45 -12.67 -5.03 -11.03
C ARG A 45 -12.73 -5.91 -12.28
N GLU A 46 -11.65 -5.96 -13.05
CA GLU A 46 -11.54 -6.77 -14.27
C GLU A 46 -11.70 -8.27 -13.99
N SER A 47 -11.29 -8.74 -12.81
CA SER A 47 -11.44 -10.14 -12.43
C SER A 47 -12.89 -10.61 -12.31
N GLY A 48 -13.85 -9.69 -12.12
CA GLY A 48 -15.25 -10.02 -11.83
C GLY A 48 -15.48 -10.67 -10.46
N LEU A 49 -14.43 -10.86 -9.66
CA LEU A 49 -14.49 -11.49 -8.34
C LEU A 49 -14.66 -10.47 -7.21
N ALA A 50 -14.35 -9.19 -7.43
CA ALA A 50 -14.48 -8.15 -6.42
C ALA A 50 -15.87 -7.51 -6.46
N GLY A 51 -16.60 -7.59 -5.34
CA GLY A 51 -17.85 -6.88 -5.12
C GLY A 51 -17.60 -5.52 -4.47
N ARG A 52 -17.87 -5.43 -3.15
CA ARG A 52 -17.57 -4.21 -2.40
C ARG A 52 -16.07 -4.12 -2.13
N MET A 53 -15.48 -2.94 -2.36
CA MET A 53 -14.11 -2.64 -1.97
C MET A 53 -14.11 -1.58 -0.87
N VAL A 54 -13.38 -1.84 0.21
CA VAL A 54 -13.23 -0.93 1.34
C VAL A 54 -11.76 -0.55 1.49
N LEU A 55 -11.51 0.76 1.53
CA LEU A 55 -10.23 1.32 1.94
C LEU A 55 -10.34 1.67 3.43
N PRO A 56 -9.64 0.97 4.34
CA PRO A 56 -9.58 1.38 5.72
C PRO A 56 -8.77 2.68 5.83
N PRO A 57 -9.09 3.55 6.81
CA PRO A 57 -8.28 4.74 7.09
C PRO A 57 -6.85 4.35 7.43
N GLY A 58 -5.91 5.28 7.19
CA GLY A 58 -4.54 5.12 7.66
C GLY A 58 -4.48 4.95 9.16
N VAL A 59 -3.63 4.03 9.61
CA VAL A 59 -3.31 3.88 11.03
C VAL A 59 -2.11 4.77 11.37
N PRO A 60 -2.07 5.39 12.55
CA PRO A 60 -0.92 6.17 12.98
C PRO A 60 0.37 5.34 12.98
N SER A 61 1.51 5.97 12.68
CA SER A 61 2.82 5.30 12.66
C SER A 61 3.23 4.69 14.01
N TRP A 62 2.63 5.14 15.12
CA TRP A 62 2.85 4.58 16.45
C TRP A 62 2.04 3.30 16.72
N CYS A 63 0.95 3.03 15.98
CA CYS A 63 0.12 1.83 16.18
C CYS A 63 0.82 0.56 15.70
N CYS A 64 1.63 0.66 14.64
CA CYS A 64 2.45 -0.42 14.13
C CYS A 64 3.84 0.17 13.83
N PRO A 65 4.81 0.09 14.77
CA PRO A 65 6.17 0.46 14.44
C PRO A 65 6.60 -0.43 13.27
N SER A 66 6.81 0.19 12.11
CA SER A 66 7.42 -0.46 10.95
C SER A 66 8.64 -1.23 11.43
N ALA A 67 8.76 -2.49 10.97
CA ALA A 67 9.84 -3.41 11.28
C ALA A 67 11.15 -2.66 11.57
N GLY A 68 11.72 -2.88 12.76
CA GLY A 68 13.00 -2.32 13.16
C GLY A 68 14.10 -2.58 12.11
N PRO A 69 15.23 -1.87 12.20
CA PRO A 69 16.28 -1.95 11.19
C PRO A 69 16.63 -3.42 10.91
N LEU A 70 16.72 -3.77 9.61
CA LEU A 70 17.25 -5.07 9.17
C LEU A 70 18.56 -5.33 9.93
N PRO A 71 18.75 -6.52 10.54
CA PRO A 71 19.96 -6.79 11.30
C PRO A 71 21.18 -6.66 10.38
N THR A 72 21.97 -5.63 10.60
CA THR A 72 23.31 -5.47 10.04
C THR A 72 24.23 -6.45 10.75
N SER A 73 24.25 -7.71 10.30
CA SER A 73 25.36 -8.61 10.59
C SER A 73 25.51 -9.63 9.44
N LEU A 74 26.29 -9.25 8.45
CA LEU A 74 27.13 -10.20 7.74
C LEU A 74 28.54 -10.02 8.32
N SER A 75 28.92 -10.93 9.22
CA SER A 75 30.31 -11.22 9.55
C SER A 75 30.71 -12.49 8.81
#